data_AF-A0A345HUT2-F1
#
_entry.id   AF-A0A345HUT2-F1
#
_cell.length_a   1.000
_cell.length_b   1.000
_cell.length_c   1.000
_cell.angle_alpha   90.00
_cell.angle_beta   90.00
_cell.angle_gamma   90.00
#
_symmetry.space_group_name_H-M   'P 1'
#
loop_
_entity.id
_entity.type
_entity.pdbx_description
1 polymer ?
#
loop_
_entity_poly.entity_id
_entity_poly.type
_entity_poly.pdbx_seq_one_letter_code
_entity_poly.pdbx_strand_id
1 'polypeptide(L)'
;MRHSIARALVACLRLILAAMLPATGKRRAEPSAVPAEPCAPTVAPWSKPWTGPSSADARAIFRAEETMPLTPVQRERRFAVEFAARGVEYPYRYPDDQFSALGRSA
;
A
#
# COMPACT_ATOMS: atom_id res chain seq x y z
N MET A 1 -25.48 5.07 -3.95
CA MET A 1 -24.09 4.69 -3.64
C MET A 1 -23.04 5.67 -4.19
N ARG A 2 -22.99 6.00 -5.49
CA ARG A 2 -21.96 6.93 -6.02
C ARG A 2 -21.98 8.32 -5.38
N HIS A 3 -23.18 8.87 -5.14
CA HIS A 3 -23.36 10.17 -4.49
C HIS A 3 -23.00 10.19 -3.01
N SER A 4 -23.16 9.08 -2.29
CA SER A 4 -22.78 8.98 -0.88
C SER A 4 -21.26 8.90 -0.71
N ILE A 5 -20.58 8.16 -1.59
CA ILE A 5 -19.11 8.11 -1.64
C ILE A 5 -18.53 9.50 -1.96
N ALA A 6 -19.06 10.18 -2.98
CA ALA A 6 -18.59 11.53 -3.35
C ALA A 6 -18.74 12.54 -2.19
N ARG A 7 -19.87 12.48 -1.46
CA ARG A 7 -20.09 13.34 -0.28
C ARG A 7 -19.13 13.03 0.86
N ALA A 8 -18.86 11.75 1.12
CA ALA A 8 -17.91 11.33 2.15
C ALA A 8 -16.48 11.83 1.83
N LEU A 9 -16.04 11.68 0.58
CA LEU A 9 -14.72 12.14 0.14
C LEU A 9 -14.58 13.67 0.28
N VAL A 10 -15.58 14.43 -0.17
CA VAL A 10 -15.57 15.90 -0.05
C VAL A 10 -15.58 16.34 1.41
N ALA A 11 -16.32 15.65 2.29
CA ALA A 11 -16.34 15.94 3.72
C ALA A 11 -14.96 15.70 4.36
N CYS A 12 -14.32 14.56 4.07
CA CYS A 12 -12.96 14.28 4.54
C CYS A 12 -11.95 15.33 4.05
N LEU A 13 -12.03 15.74 2.79
CA LEU A 13 -11.13 16.73 2.21
C LEU A 13 -11.27 18.09 2.90
N ARG A 14 -12.50 18.51 3.21
CA ARG A 14 -12.77 19.75 3.97
C ARG A 14 -12.22 19.69 5.40
N LEU A 15 -12.33 18.56 6.07
CA LEU A 15 -11.78 18.38 7.42
C LEU A 15 -10.25 18.48 7.41
N ILE A 16 -9.58 17.86 6.43
CA ILE A 16 -8.13 17.94 6.27
C ILE A 16 -7.70 19.39 6.00
N LEU A 17 -8.39 20.08 5.08
CA LEU A 17 -8.10 21.49 4.78
C LEU A 17 -8.32 22.40 5.99
N ALA A 18 -9.39 22.18 6.77
CA ALA A 18 -9.66 22.96 7.97
C ALA A 18 -8.64 22.70 9.10
N ALA A 19 -8.12 21.47 9.21
CA ALA A 19 -7.08 21.14 10.18
C ALA A 19 -5.69 21.67 9.76
N MET A 20 -5.43 21.74 8.45
CA MET A 20 -4.15 22.21 7.89
C MET A 20 -4.07 23.73 7.74
N LEU A 21 -5.20 24.42 7.63
CA LEU A 21 -5.19 25.88 7.70
C LEU A 21 -5.04 26.27 9.18
N PRO A 22 -3.93 26.92 9.58
CA PRO A 22 -3.85 27.48 10.91
C PRO A 22 -5.00 28.46 11.02
N ALA A 23 -5.89 28.21 11.98
CA ALA A 23 -6.92 29.17 12.34
C ALA A 23 -6.23 30.54 12.46
N THR A 24 -6.66 31.49 11.64
CA THR A 24 -6.24 32.90 11.68
C THR A 24 -6.80 33.58 12.94
N GLY A 25 -6.70 32.89 14.08
CA GLY A 25 -7.05 33.34 15.40
C GLY A 25 -5.76 33.47 16.20
N LYS A 26 -5.28 34.72 16.28
CA LYS A 26 -4.22 35.21 17.17
C LYS A 26 -4.01 34.34 18.42
N ARG A 27 -2.85 33.69 18.54
CA ARG A 27 -2.28 33.44 19.88
C ARG A 27 -0.77 33.20 19.91
N ARG A 28 -0.16 34.03 20.77
CA ARG A 28 0.96 33.78 21.68
C ARG A 28 2.40 33.83 21.15
N ALA A 29 3.18 34.55 21.97
CA ALA A 29 4.60 34.81 21.95
C ALA A 29 5.48 33.70 21.35
N GLU A 30 6.50 34.15 20.62
CA GLU A 30 7.58 33.33 20.10
C GLU A 30 8.19 32.44 21.20
N PRO A 31 8.33 31.13 20.97
CA PRO A 31 9.31 30.35 21.70
C PRO A 31 10.70 30.76 21.23
N SER A 32 11.55 31.11 22.19
CA SER A 32 12.98 31.40 22.01
C SER A 32 13.64 30.35 21.12
N ALA A 33 14.30 30.80 20.05
CA ALA A 33 15.02 29.96 19.11
C ALA A 33 16.24 29.33 19.79
N VAL A 34 16.13 28.05 20.16
CA VAL A 34 17.29 27.21 20.45
C VAL A 34 17.89 26.79 19.10
N PRO A 35 19.21 26.84 18.88
CA PRO A 35 19.82 26.37 17.64
C PRO A 35 19.51 24.88 17.45
N ALA A 36 18.74 24.56 16.41
CA ALA A 36 18.47 23.18 16.05
C ALA A 36 19.76 22.56 15.49
N GLU A 37 20.24 21.48 16.11
CA GLU A 37 21.25 20.62 15.51
C GLU A 37 20.75 20.12 14.13
N PRO A 38 21.65 19.87 13.16
CA PRO A 38 21.26 19.37 11.84
C PRO A 38 20.58 18.00 11.98
N CYS A 39 19.25 18.01 12.05
CA CYS A 39 18.44 16.81 12.01
C CYS A 39 18.65 16.19 10.63
N ALA A 40 19.32 15.04 10.58
CA ALA A 40 19.45 14.26 9.35
C ALA A 40 18.05 14.11 8.74
N PRO A 41 17.89 14.25 7.41
CA PRO A 41 16.57 14.19 6.81
C PRO A 41 15.96 12.83 7.11
N THR A 42 14.92 12.80 7.96
CA THR A 42 14.07 11.64 8.16
C THR A 42 13.39 11.36 6.82
N VAL A 43 13.97 10.46 6.02
CA VAL A 43 13.33 9.99 4.80
C VAL A 43 12.03 9.34 5.23
N ALA A 44 10.90 9.97 4.91
CA ALA A 44 9.61 9.42 5.27
C ALA A 44 9.52 8.01 4.67
N PRO A 45 9.00 7.01 5.40
CA PRO A 45 8.89 5.64 4.89
C PRO A 45 8.06 5.56 3.60
N TRP A 46 7.25 6.59 3.31
CA TRP A 46 6.43 6.77 2.12
C TRP A 46 7.16 7.43 0.94
N SER A 47 8.35 7.98 1.15
CA SER A 47 9.18 8.58 0.09
C SER A 47 9.88 7.52 -0.76
N LYS A 48 10.02 6.29 -0.25
CA LYS A 48 10.56 5.17 -1.01
C LYS A 48 9.44 4.58 -1.88
N PRO A 49 9.60 4.51 -3.21
CA PRO A 49 8.66 3.80 -4.06
C PRO A 49 8.50 2.36 -3.59
N TRP A 50 7.26 1.87 -3.55
CA TRP A 50 7.00 0.46 -3.27
C TRP A 50 7.79 -0.41 -4.23
N THR A 51 8.58 -1.32 -3.68
CA THR A 51 9.39 -2.26 -4.46
C THR A 51 8.46 -3.37 -4.93
N GLY A 52 8.09 -3.35 -6.20
CA GLY A 52 7.12 -4.29 -6.79
C GLY A 52 7.06 -4.15 -8.31
N PRO A 53 6.40 -5.10 -8.98
CA PRO A 53 6.25 -5.06 -10.43
C PRO A 53 5.36 -3.88 -10.82
N SER A 54 5.58 -3.33 -12.01
CA SER A 54 4.70 -2.27 -12.50
C SER A 54 3.28 -2.81 -12.68
N SER A 55 2.28 -1.91 -12.68
CA SER A 55 0.89 -2.33 -12.93
C SER A 55 0.71 -2.97 -14.31
N ALA A 56 1.55 -2.63 -15.28
CA ALA A 56 1.55 -3.26 -16.61
C ALA A 56 2.08 -4.69 -16.53
N ASP A 57 3.19 -4.91 -15.83
CA ASP A 57 3.79 -6.24 -15.66
C ASP A 57 2.85 -7.18 -14.91
N ALA A 58 2.22 -6.70 -13.82
CA ALA A 58 1.26 -7.50 -13.06
C ALA A 58 0.06 -7.93 -13.94
N ARG A 59 -0.45 -7.03 -14.79
CA ARG A 59 -1.54 -7.38 -15.73
C ARG A 59 -1.09 -8.38 -16.79
N ALA A 60 0.14 -8.28 -17.28
CA ALA A 60 0.68 -9.24 -18.24
C ALA A 60 0.72 -10.65 -17.64
N ILE A 61 1.14 -10.80 -16.37
CA ILE A 61 1.13 -12.08 -15.65
C ILE A 61 -0.28 -12.64 -15.53
N PHE A 62 -1.24 -11.83 -15.06
CA PHE A 62 -2.61 -12.30 -14.83
C PHE A 62 -3.41 -12.58 -16.10
N ARG A 63 -3.03 -11.98 -17.24
CA ARG A 63 -3.72 -12.11 -18.53
C ARG A 63 -2.96 -12.95 -19.54
N ALA A 64 -1.87 -13.60 -19.14
CA ALA A 64 -1.10 -14.46 -20.03
C ALA A 64 -2.02 -15.56 -20.60
N GLU A 65 -2.06 -15.67 -21.94
CA GLU A 65 -2.94 -16.63 -22.63
C GLU A 65 -2.66 -18.08 -22.20
N GLU A 66 -1.40 -18.39 -21.88
CA GLU A 66 -0.95 -19.68 -21.35
C GLU A 66 -1.68 -20.11 -20.06
N THR A 67 -2.24 -19.16 -19.31
CA THR A 67 -2.95 -19.43 -18.05
C THR A 67 -4.45 -19.71 -18.22
N MET A 68 -5.00 -19.41 -19.40
CA MET A 68 -6.41 -19.60 -19.72
C MET A 68 -6.87 -21.06 -19.69
N PRO A 69 -6.11 -22.04 -20.24
CA PRO A 69 -6.50 -23.45 -20.18
C PRO A 69 -6.23 -24.10 -18.82
N LEU A 70 -5.51 -23.43 -17.92
CA LEU A 70 -5.14 -24.00 -16.62
C LEU A 70 -6.33 -24.05 -15.67
N THR A 71 -6.37 -25.10 -14.85
CA THR A 71 -7.26 -25.15 -13.68
C THR A 71 -6.94 -24.00 -12.72
N PRO A 72 -7.90 -23.56 -11.88
CA PRO A 72 -7.66 -22.48 -10.93
C PRO A 72 -6.41 -22.70 -10.06
N VAL A 73 -6.20 -23.92 -9.57
CA VAL A 73 -5.04 -24.26 -8.73
C VAL A 73 -3.72 -24.14 -9.51
N GLN A 74 -3.66 -24.64 -10.75
CA GLN A 74 -2.47 -24.52 -11.60
C GLN A 74 -2.17 -23.07 -11.96
N ARG A 75 -3.23 -22.27 -12.17
CA ARG A 75 -3.12 -20.85 -12.46
C ARG A 75 -2.52 -20.08 -11.29
N GLU A 76 -3.00 -20.31 -10.09
CA GLU A 76 -2.43 -19.69 -8.87
C GLU A 76 -0.97 -20.08 -8.65
N ARG A 77 -0.60 -21.35 -8.89
CA ARG A 77 0.81 -21.79 -8.86
C ARG A 77 1.66 -21.06 -9.90
N ARG A 78 1.13 -20.88 -11.11
CA ARG A 78 1.83 -20.15 -12.18
C ARG A 78 2.05 -18.68 -11.81
N PHE A 79 1.05 -18.02 -11.23
CA PHE A 79 1.21 -16.65 -10.72
C PHE A 79 2.28 -16.58 -9.64
N ALA A 80 2.27 -17.49 -8.66
CA ALA A 80 3.28 -17.54 -7.61
C ALA A 80 4.70 -17.63 -8.19
N VAL A 81 4.91 -18.48 -9.19
CA VAL A 81 6.20 -18.63 -9.87
C VAL A 81 6.61 -17.34 -10.61
N GLU A 82 5.69 -16.70 -11.34
CA GLU A 82 5.98 -15.49 -12.11
C GLU A 82 6.31 -14.27 -11.21
N PHE A 83 5.62 -14.13 -10.08
CA PHE A 83 5.93 -13.08 -9.10
C PHE A 83 7.24 -13.37 -8.36
N ALA A 84 7.49 -14.63 -7.96
CA ALA A 84 8.74 -15.03 -7.32
C ALA A 84 9.95 -14.80 -8.22
N ALA A 85 9.83 -15.07 -9.53
CA ALA A 85 10.88 -14.77 -10.52
C ALA A 85 11.21 -13.28 -10.63
N ARG A 86 10.30 -12.40 -10.21
CA ARG A 86 10.50 -10.94 -10.13
C ARG A 86 10.91 -10.47 -8.73
N GLY A 87 11.21 -11.40 -7.82
CA GLY A 87 11.59 -11.11 -6.43
C GLY A 87 10.42 -10.64 -5.55
N VAL A 88 9.19 -10.93 -5.96
CA VAL A 88 7.97 -10.48 -5.28
C VAL A 88 7.29 -11.68 -4.65
N GLU A 89 7.08 -11.62 -3.34
CA GLU A 89 6.32 -12.64 -2.62
C GLU A 89 4.83 -12.54 -3.02
N TYR A 90 4.28 -13.62 -3.55
CA TYR A 90 2.87 -13.71 -3.93
C TYR A 90 2.13 -14.57 -2.90
N PRO A 91 0.96 -14.15 -2.40
CA PRO A 91 0.27 -14.79 -1.27
C PRO A 91 -0.44 -16.10 -1.66
N TYR A 92 0.26 -17.01 -2.33
CA TYR A 92 -0.23 -18.33 -2.66
C TYR A 92 -0.12 -19.25 -1.44
N ARG A 93 -1.23 -19.94 -1.16
CA ARG A 93 -1.33 -20.96 -0.11
C ARG A 93 -1.67 -22.29 -0.76
N TYR A 94 -1.05 -23.37 -0.29
CA TYR A 94 -1.42 -24.72 -0.64
C TYR A 94 -1.80 -25.49 0.64
N PRO A 95 -2.66 -26.52 0.55
CA PRO A 95 -2.99 -27.35 1.70
C PRO A 95 -1.72 -27.86 2.36
N ASP A 96 -1.64 -27.71 3.68
CA ASP A 96 -0.50 -28.12 4.51
C ASP A 96 0.82 -27.37 4.22
N ASP A 97 0.75 -26.13 3.71
CA ASP A 97 1.93 -25.29 3.62
C ASP A 97 2.56 -24.99 4.99
N GLN A 98 3.81 -24.55 4.98
CA GLN A 98 4.57 -24.26 6.20
C GLN A 98 3.96 -23.16 7.08
N PHE A 99 2.99 -22.40 6.57
CA PHE A 99 2.29 -21.36 7.31
C PHE A 99 0.89 -21.81 7.78
N SER A 100 0.38 -22.94 7.30
CA SER A 100 -0.89 -23.53 7.71
C SER A 100 -0.85 -23.94 9.18
N ALA A 101 0.33 -24.24 9.72
CA ALA A 101 0.54 -24.44 11.15
C ALA A 101 0.32 -23.16 11.98
N LEU A 102 0.66 -21.99 11.44
CA LEU A 102 0.56 -20.70 12.15
C LEU A 102 -0.88 -20.15 12.19
N GLY A 103 -1.73 -20.53 11.23
CA GLY A 103 -3.13 -20.11 11.17
C GLY A 103 -4.08 -20.89 12.10
N ARG A 104 -3.62 -22.00 12.70
CA ARG A 104 -4.43 -22.88 13.57
C ARG A 104 -4.34 -22.53 15.05
N SER A 105 -3.54 -21.53 15.41
CA SER A 105 -3.31 -21.09 16.80
C SER A 105 -3.95 -19.75 17.15
N ALA A 106 -4.89 -19.26 16.33
CA ALA A 106 -5.64 -18.02 16.56
C ALA A 106 -7.08 -18.31 16.96
#